data_AF-A0A849U739-F1
#
_entry.id   AF-A0A849U739-F1
#
_cell.length_a   1.000
_cell.length_b   1.000
_cell.length_c   1.000
_cell.angle_alpha   90.00
_cell.angle_beta   90.00
_cell.angle_gamma   90.00
#
_symmetry.space_group_name_H-M   'P 1'
#
loop_
_entity.id
_entity.type
_entity.pdbx_description
1 polymer ?
#
loop_
_entity_poly.entity_id
_entity_poly.type
_entity_poly.pdbx_seq_one_letter_code
_entity_poly.pdbx_strand_id
1 'polypeptide(L)'
;MKRNADEYGGLFTSHLVLDEPGRPDLYNQWFDFYFPGLDRFTIWNATIVSARKAFWDAAHELAYQRTAAMLTQAEYAAESIMEFEPAEVSNTGKILSYRLIERKELQYEQFDGLTFAEQWTKLESEIVREAPPTIHESFRLDRSYAYGIGLHVILDVDVIDRIAIEQAITQFREIGETDWQAANPVARERLPVVSEKEDLESINI
;
A
#
# COMPACT_ATOMS: atom_id res chain seq x y z
N MET A 1 13.60 -2.20 23.46
CA MET A 1 14.44 -2.09 22.25
C MET A 1 15.56 -1.06 22.44
N LYS A 2 16.65 -1.40 23.14
CA LYS A 2 17.77 -0.45 23.38
C LYS A 2 18.79 -0.38 22.24
N ARG A 3 18.81 -1.35 21.33
CA ARG A 3 19.89 -1.51 20.34
C ARG A 3 19.80 -0.53 19.16
N ASN A 4 18.60 -0.05 18.84
CA ASN A 4 18.34 0.93 17.76
C ASN A 4 17.60 2.17 18.32
N ALA A 5 17.82 2.50 19.60
CA ALA A 5 17.12 3.61 20.26
C ALA A 5 17.50 4.97 19.64
N ASP A 6 18.73 5.09 19.12
CA ASP A 6 19.21 6.29 18.45
C ASP A 6 18.50 6.50 17.09
N GLU A 7 18.02 5.42 16.45
CA GLU A 7 17.30 5.47 15.16
C GLU A 7 15.78 5.60 15.35
N TYR A 8 15.17 4.86 16.27
CA TYR A 8 13.70 4.75 16.39
C TYR A 8 13.12 5.26 17.72
N GLY A 9 13.93 5.89 18.57
CA GLY A 9 13.44 6.46 19.84
C GLY A 9 13.08 5.48 20.94
N GLY A 10 13.22 4.17 20.68
CA GLY A 10 13.06 3.12 21.67
C GLY A 10 11.62 2.66 21.92
N LEU A 11 10.61 3.30 21.32
CA LEU A 11 9.21 2.86 21.37
C LEU A 11 8.89 1.77 20.34
N PHE A 12 9.53 1.83 19.17
CA PHE A 12 9.37 0.84 18.10
C PHE A 12 10.73 0.43 17.51
N THR A 13 10.70 -0.57 16.63
CA THR A 13 11.84 -1.00 15.82
C THR A 13 11.33 -1.41 14.45
N SER A 14 12.18 -1.33 13.43
CA SER A 14 11.87 -1.83 12.09
C SER A 14 13.10 -2.48 11.46
N HIS A 15 12.87 -3.21 10.36
CA HIS A 15 13.89 -3.66 9.43
C HIS A 15 14.06 -2.70 8.24
N LEU A 16 13.15 -1.74 8.06
CA LEU A 16 13.18 -0.73 7.01
C LEU A 16 13.98 0.50 7.46
N VAL A 17 14.45 1.31 6.52
CA VAL A 17 15.08 2.61 6.81
C VAL A 17 13.99 3.68 6.86
N LEU A 18 13.84 4.36 8.01
CA LEU A 18 12.84 5.41 8.19
C LEU A 18 13.30 6.73 7.56
N ASP A 19 14.45 7.24 7.98
CA ASP A 19 14.98 8.54 7.54
C ASP A 19 16.06 8.35 6.47
N GLU A 20 15.66 8.22 5.21
CA GLU A 20 16.60 8.18 4.08
C GLU A 20 16.97 9.61 3.64
N PRO A 21 18.24 10.05 3.77
CA PRO A 21 18.63 11.42 3.45
C PRO A 21 18.38 11.78 1.99
N GLY A 22 17.66 12.88 1.74
CA GLY A 22 17.37 13.38 0.40
C GLY A 22 16.21 12.67 -0.31
N ARG A 23 15.53 11.74 0.36
CA ARG A 23 14.32 11.11 -0.17
C ARG A 23 13.15 12.12 -0.15
N PRO A 24 12.46 12.35 -1.28
CA PRO A 24 11.27 13.20 -1.30
C PRO A 24 10.18 12.70 -0.35
N ASP A 25 9.48 13.64 0.30
CA ASP A 25 8.38 13.38 1.24
C ASP A 25 7.28 12.48 0.65
N LEU A 26 7.07 12.56 -0.67
CA LEU A 26 6.10 11.74 -1.39
C LEU A 26 6.36 10.23 -1.27
N TYR A 27 7.59 9.83 -0.98
CA TYR A 27 7.93 8.43 -0.74
C TYR A 27 7.82 8.02 0.74
N ASN A 28 7.67 8.99 1.66
CA ASN A 28 7.57 8.77 3.11
C ASN A 28 6.11 8.68 3.55
N GLN A 29 5.33 7.86 2.85
CA GLN A 29 3.87 7.79 3.05
C GLN A 29 3.41 6.49 3.72
N TRP A 30 4.33 5.56 3.97
CA TRP A 30 4.06 4.30 4.65
C TRP A 30 5.30 3.82 5.39
N PHE A 31 5.09 3.01 6.42
CA PHE A 31 6.18 2.34 7.14
C PHE A 31 5.70 1.09 7.87
N ASP A 32 6.52 0.04 7.88
CA ASP A 32 6.30 -1.15 8.71
C ASP A 32 7.18 -1.09 9.96
N PHE A 33 6.62 -1.44 11.11
CA PHE A 33 7.32 -1.40 12.39
C PHE A 33 6.72 -2.35 13.42
N TYR A 34 7.50 -2.61 14.47
CA TYR A 34 7.11 -3.46 15.59
C TYR A 34 7.22 -2.70 16.90
N PHE A 35 6.25 -2.91 17.80
CA PHE A 35 6.30 -2.37 19.15
C PHE A 35 5.59 -3.28 20.17
N PRO A 36 6.01 -3.26 21.44
CA PRO A 36 5.36 -4.05 22.48
C PRO A 36 4.02 -3.42 22.89
N GLY A 37 3.03 -4.27 23.13
CA GLY A 37 1.74 -3.89 23.69
C GLY A 37 1.81 -3.53 25.19
N LEU A 38 0.69 -3.05 25.74
CA LEU A 38 0.55 -2.67 27.14
C LEU A 38 0.77 -3.86 28.09
N ASP A 39 0.37 -5.05 27.66
CA ASP A 39 0.54 -6.30 28.41
C ASP A 39 2.00 -6.80 28.47
N ARG A 40 2.90 -6.22 27.65
CA ARG A 40 4.31 -6.61 27.46
C ARG A 40 4.54 -8.00 26.87
N PHE A 41 3.48 -8.73 26.52
CA PHE A 41 3.54 -10.06 25.92
C PHE A 41 3.16 -10.04 24.45
N THR A 42 2.32 -9.08 24.06
CA THR A 42 1.93 -8.83 22.69
C THR A 42 2.99 -8.01 21.99
N ILE A 43 3.40 -8.43 20.80
CA ILE A 43 4.18 -7.63 19.86
C ILE A 43 3.24 -7.31 18.70
N TRP A 44 3.00 -6.03 18.48
CA TRP A 44 2.24 -5.54 17.34
C TRP A 44 3.14 -5.53 16.11
N ASN A 45 2.69 -6.19 15.05
CA ASN A 45 3.27 -6.05 13.71
C ASN A 45 2.44 -5.02 12.96
N ALA A 46 2.95 -3.80 12.86
CA ALA A 46 2.18 -2.66 12.40
C ALA A 46 2.64 -2.16 11.04
N THR A 47 1.67 -1.86 10.18
CA THR A 47 1.85 -1.05 8.98
C THR A 47 1.11 0.26 9.23
N ILE A 48 1.80 1.38 9.04
CA ILE A 48 1.19 2.72 9.05
C ILE A 48 1.25 3.31 7.66
N VAL A 49 0.17 3.97 7.26
CA VAL A 49 0.07 4.74 6.03
C VAL A 49 -0.50 6.12 6.32
N SER A 50 -0.10 7.12 5.53
CA SER A 50 -0.76 8.43 5.56
C SER A 50 -2.16 8.34 4.96
N ALA A 51 -3.04 9.28 5.30
CA ALA A 51 -4.35 9.42 4.68
C ALA A 51 -4.24 9.63 3.17
N ARG A 52 -3.17 10.28 2.72
CA ARG A 52 -2.79 10.44 1.32
C ARG A 52 -2.57 9.08 0.64
N LYS A 53 -1.74 8.21 1.22
CA LYS A 53 -1.49 6.88 0.65
C LYS A 53 -2.74 5.99 0.69
N ALA A 54 -3.45 5.99 1.82
CA ALA A 54 -4.72 5.27 1.94
C ALA A 54 -5.76 5.72 0.90
N PHE A 55 -5.78 7.01 0.55
CA PHE A 55 -6.63 7.56 -0.50
C PHE A 55 -6.27 7.01 -1.89
N TRP A 56 -4.99 7.02 -2.24
CA TRP A 56 -4.54 6.46 -3.52
C TRP A 56 -4.80 4.97 -3.60
N ASP A 57 -4.50 4.20 -2.55
CA ASP A 57 -4.77 2.76 -2.51
C ASP A 57 -6.26 2.45 -2.69
N ALA A 58 -7.13 3.24 -2.05
CA ALA A 58 -8.58 3.09 -2.20
C ALA A 58 -9.06 3.44 -3.61
N ALA A 59 -8.49 4.48 -4.23
CA ALA A 59 -8.82 4.86 -5.61
C ALA A 59 -8.33 3.80 -6.60
N HIS A 60 -7.12 3.30 -6.41
CA HIS A 60 -6.47 2.27 -7.20
C HIS A 60 -7.27 0.96 -7.16
N GLU A 61 -7.64 0.50 -5.97
CA GLU A 61 -8.46 -0.70 -5.78
C GLU A 61 -9.87 -0.53 -6.40
N LEU A 62 -10.50 0.62 -6.21
CA LEU A 62 -11.82 0.89 -6.81
C LEU A 62 -11.75 0.91 -8.34
N ALA A 63 -10.69 1.50 -8.91
CA ALA A 63 -10.44 1.52 -10.34
C ALA A 63 -10.20 0.10 -10.87
N TYR A 64 -9.43 -0.72 -10.15
CA TYR A 64 -9.18 -2.11 -10.48
C TYR A 64 -10.49 -2.91 -10.52
N GLN A 65 -11.28 -2.84 -9.46
CA GLN A 65 -12.56 -3.54 -9.36
C GLN A 65 -13.52 -3.15 -10.49
N ARG A 66 -13.58 -1.86 -10.84
CA ARG A 66 -14.42 -1.37 -11.95
C ARG A 66 -13.91 -1.87 -13.30
N THR A 67 -12.60 -1.85 -13.52
CA THR A 67 -11.98 -2.36 -14.76
C THR A 67 -12.21 -3.86 -14.90
N ALA A 68 -11.99 -4.62 -13.83
CA ALA A 68 -12.22 -6.07 -13.81
C ALA A 68 -13.70 -6.42 -14.06
N ALA A 69 -14.64 -5.64 -13.50
CA ALA A 69 -16.07 -5.86 -13.67
C ALA A 69 -16.58 -5.60 -15.10
N MET A 70 -15.82 -4.88 -15.93
CA MET A 70 -16.15 -4.64 -17.34
C MET A 70 -15.77 -5.82 -18.25
N LEU A 71 -14.89 -6.71 -17.80
CA LEU A 71 -14.49 -7.90 -18.55
C LEU A 71 -15.39 -9.08 -18.26
N THR A 72 -15.55 -9.97 -19.24
CA THR A 72 -16.09 -11.31 -19.00
C THR A 72 -15.11 -12.13 -18.15
N GLN A 73 -15.60 -13.17 -17.49
CA GLN A 73 -14.74 -14.07 -16.71
C GLN A 73 -13.61 -14.69 -17.55
N ALA A 74 -13.86 -14.97 -18.83
CA ALA A 74 -12.87 -15.55 -19.73
C ALA A 74 -11.77 -14.53 -20.10
N GLU A 75 -12.15 -13.28 -20.41
CA GLU A 75 -11.21 -12.19 -20.67
C GLU A 75 -10.37 -11.88 -19.43
N TYR A 76 -11.00 -11.76 -18.26
CA TYR A 76 -10.29 -11.53 -17.02
C TYR A 76 -9.36 -12.71 -16.64
N ALA A 77 -9.78 -13.95 -16.90
CA ALA A 77 -8.90 -15.10 -16.72
C ALA A 77 -7.69 -15.03 -17.65
N ALA A 78 -7.87 -14.63 -18.92
CA ALA A 78 -6.76 -14.42 -19.85
C ALA A 78 -5.79 -13.33 -19.38
N GLU A 79 -6.31 -12.27 -18.72
CA GLU A 79 -5.49 -11.26 -18.06
C GLU A 79 -4.65 -11.79 -16.88
N SER A 80 -5.05 -12.91 -16.29
CA SER A 80 -4.36 -13.48 -15.11
C SER A 80 -3.42 -14.63 -15.45
N ILE A 81 -3.33 -15.04 -16.73
CA ILE A 81 -2.45 -16.14 -17.15
C ILE A 81 -0.98 -15.68 -17.10
N MET A 82 -0.17 -16.42 -16.35
CA MET A 82 1.29 -16.32 -16.36
C MET A 82 1.88 -17.58 -17.00
N GLU A 83 2.55 -17.41 -18.13
CA GLU A 83 3.24 -18.51 -18.81
C GLU A 83 4.74 -18.43 -18.58
N PHE A 84 5.37 -19.59 -18.43
CA PHE A 84 6.79 -19.71 -18.15
C PHE A 84 7.44 -20.66 -19.15
N GLU A 85 8.63 -20.33 -19.61
CA GLU A 85 9.46 -21.22 -20.41
C GLU A 85 10.81 -21.49 -19.73
N PRO A 86 11.45 -22.64 -19.97
CA PRO A 86 12.78 -22.93 -19.45
C PRO A 86 13.79 -21.87 -19.90
N ALA A 87 14.52 -21.28 -18.96
CA ALA A 87 15.54 -20.28 -19.24
C ALA A 87 16.94 -20.91 -19.29
N GLU A 88 17.26 -21.77 -18.32
CA GLU A 88 18.55 -22.46 -18.25
C GLU A 88 18.35 -23.97 -18.08
N VAL A 89 19.23 -24.73 -18.73
CA VAL A 89 19.25 -26.19 -18.68
C VAL A 89 20.67 -26.64 -18.39
N SER A 90 20.84 -27.59 -17.47
CA SER A 90 22.14 -28.16 -17.13
C SER A 90 22.70 -28.99 -18.29
N ASN A 91 24.00 -29.30 -18.20
CA ASN A 91 24.67 -30.21 -19.13
C ASN A 91 24.08 -31.64 -19.13
N THR A 92 23.24 -32.00 -18.14
CA THR A 92 22.54 -33.28 -18.05
C THR A 92 21.09 -33.20 -18.54
N GLY A 93 20.65 -32.06 -19.08
CA GLY A 93 19.29 -31.85 -19.57
C GLY A 93 18.28 -31.46 -18.48
N LYS A 94 18.71 -31.17 -17.25
CA LYS A 94 17.81 -30.75 -16.16
C LYS A 94 17.54 -29.25 -16.28
N ILE A 95 16.27 -28.84 -16.30
CA ILE A 95 15.89 -27.42 -16.23
C ILE A 95 16.33 -26.86 -14.88
N LEU A 96 17.10 -25.77 -14.91
CA LEU A 96 17.66 -25.09 -13.73
C LEU A 96 16.82 -23.86 -13.34
N SER A 97 16.23 -23.19 -14.32
CA SER A 97 15.40 -22.00 -14.11
C SER A 97 14.35 -21.85 -15.21
N TYR A 98 13.32 -21.07 -14.91
CA TYR A 98 12.28 -20.65 -15.85
C TYR A 98 12.31 -19.12 -15.96
N ARG A 99 11.92 -18.60 -17.12
CA ARG A 99 11.63 -17.18 -17.33
C ARG A 99 10.15 -17.01 -17.63
N LEU A 100 9.59 -15.90 -17.14
CA LEU A 100 8.24 -15.48 -17.50
C LEU A 100 8.23 -15.10 -18.98
N ILE A 101 7.25 -15.59 -19.72
CA ILE A 101 7.03 -15.23 -21.12
C ILE A 101 6.35 -13.87 -21.13
N GLU A 102 6.92 -12.92 -21.88
CA GLU A 102 6.31 -11.60 -22.06
C GLU A 102 4.99 -11.76 -22.80
N ARG A 103 3.90 -11.37 -22.12
CA ARG A 103 2.57 -11.46 -22.69
C ARG A 103 2.35 -10.31 -23.65
N LYS A 104 1.74 -10.60 -24.81
CA LYS A 104 1.20 -9.56 -25.68
C LYS A 104 0.05 -8.83 -24.97
N GLU A 105 0.15 -7.51 -24.87
CA GLU A 105 -0.93 -6.69 -24.30
C GLU A 105 -2.22 -6.87 -25.11
N LEU A 106 -3.30 -7.23 -24.42
CA LEU A 106 -4.62 -7.41 -25.01
C LEU A 106 -5.37 -6.08 -24.95
N GLN A 107 -5.98 -5.73 -26.08
CA GLN A 107 -6.87 -4.58 -26.20
C GLN A 107 -8.30 -5.07 -26.19
N TYR A 108 -9.17 -4.35 -25.49
CA TYR A 108 -10.56 -4.74 -25.29
C TYR A 108 -11.49 -3.72 -25.95
N GLU A 109 -12.49 -4.18 -26.68
CA GLU A 109 -13.50 -3.30 -27.28
C GLU A 109 -14.27 -2.53 -26.20
N GLN A 110 -14.50 -3.16 -25.04
CA GLN A 110 -15.15 -2.59 -23.86
C GLN A 110 -14.38 -1.40 -23.27
N PHE A 111 -13.08 -1.31 -23.56
CA PHE A 111 -12.20 -0.22 -23.12
C PHE A 111 -11.89 0.76 -24.26
N ASP A 112 -12.72 0.79 -25.30
CA ASP A 112 -12.49 1.61 -26.51
C ASP A 112 -11.12 1.31 -27.18
N GLY A 113 -10.67 0.05 -27.11
CA GLY A 113 -9.39 -0.39 -27.67
C GLY A 113 -8.19 -0.18 -26.73
N LEU A 114 -8.40 0.28 -25.49
CA LEU A 114 -7.36 0.32 -24.47
C LEU A 114 -7.06 -1.07 -23.91
N THR A 115 -5.86 -1.21 -23.36
CA THR A 115 -5.46 -2.36 -22.54
C THR A 115 -6.10 -2.26 -21.15
N PHE A 116 -6.07 -3.37 -20.41
CA PHE A 116 -6.53 -3.39 -19.00
C PHE A 116 -5.79 -2.36 -18.15
N ALA A 117 -4.46 -2.28 -18.27
CA ALA A 117 -3.64 -1.36 -17.48
C ALA A 117 -3.90 0.12 -17.81
N GLU A 118 -4.10 0.44 -19.09
CA GLU A 118 -4.45 1.79 -19.53
C GLU A 118 -5.83 2.21 -19.03
N GLN A 119 -6.83 1.34 -19.18
CA GLN A 119 -8.18 1.61 -18.67
C GLN A 119 -8.19 1.76 -17.15
N TRP A 120 -7.43 0.93 -16.44
CA TRP A 120 -7.28 1.03 -14.99
C TRP A 120 -6.66 2.37 -14.58
N THR A 121 -5.56 2.77 -15.20
CA THR A 121 -4.88 4.06 -14.95
C THR A 121 -5.83 5.25 -15.22
N LYS A 122 -6.60 5.17 -16.31
CA LYS A 122 -7.61 6.17 -16.66
C LYS A 122 -8.69 6.27 -15.57
N LEU A 123 -9.28 5.15 -15.17
CA LEU A 123 -10.33 5.11 -14.14
C LEU A 123 -9.82 5.57 -12.78
N GLU A 124 -8.59 5.25 -12.41
CA GLU A 124 -7.97 5.72 -11.17
C GLU A 124 -7.90 7.26 -11.15
N SER A 125 -7.42 7.86 -12.25
CA SER A 125 -7.33 9.32 -12.39
C SER A 125 -8.71 9.99 -12.36
N GLU A 126 -9.71 9.38 -13.00
CA GLU A 126 -11.11 9.84 -12.95
C GLU A 126 -11.68 9.75 -11.53
N ILE A 127 -11.45 8.65 -10.81
CA ILE A 127 -11.93 8.45 -9.43
C ILE A 127 -11.35 9.52 -8.50
N VAL A 128 -10.04 9.77 -8.56
CA VAL A 128 -9.40 10.78 -7.70
C VAL A 128 -10.02 12.16 -7.87
N ARG A 129 -10.40 12.52 -9.10
CA ARG A 129 -10.92 13.86 -9.46
C ARG A 129 -12.42 13.98 -9.23
N GLU A 130 -13.20 12.99 -9.66
CA GLU A 130 -14.64 13.10 -9.80
C GLU A 130 -15.43 12.33 -8.72
N ALA A 131 -14.86 11.25 -8.20
CA ALA A 131 -15.51 10.39 -7.22
C ALA A 131 -14.54 9.97 -6.09
N PRO A 132 -13.93 10.93 -5.37
CA PRO A 132 -12.86 10.66 -4.43
C PRO A 132 -13.33 9.72 -3.30
N PRO A 133 -12.59 8.64 -2.98
CA PRO A 133 -12.92 7.78 -1.85
C PRO A 133 -12.85 8.55 -0.52
N THR A 134 -13.70 8.15 0.43
CA THR A 134 -13.72 8.71 1.78
C THR A 134 -12.71 7.98 2.65
N ILE A 135 -11.78 8.73 3.27
CA ILE A 135 -10.74 8.18 4.14
C ILE A 135 -10.95 8.65 5.57
N HIS A 136 -10.76 7.74 6.51
CA HIS A 136 -10.76 8.03 7.94
C HIS A 136 -9.44 7.60 8.54
N GLU A 137 -8.92 8.38 9.48
CA GLU A 137 -7.91 7.87 10.39
C GLU A 137 -8.47 6.66 11.14
N SER A 138 -7.65 5.63 11.30
CA SER A 138 -8.11 4.39 11.91
C SER A 138 -6.97 3.53 12.42
N PHE A 139 -7.32 2.68 13.39
CA PHE A 139 -6.57 1.52 13.82
C PHE A 139 -7.41 0.29 13.48
N ARG A 140 -6.86 -0.65 12.72
CA ARG A 140 -7.52 -1.91 12.38
C ARG A 140 -6.64 -3.09 12.72
N LEU A 141 -7.14 -3.99 13.54
CA LEU A 141 -6.44 -5.20 13.96
C LEU A 141 -6.64 -6.31 12.93
N ASP A 142 -5.55 -6.98 12.55
CA ASP A 142 -5.59 -8.22 11.77
C ASP A 142 -5.13 -9.39 12.64
N ARG A 143 -6.10 -10.16 13.14
CA ARG A 143 -5.86 -11.37 13.95
C ARG A 143 -5.59 -12.62 13.10
N SER A 144 -5.70 -12.52 11.78
CA SER A 144 -5.45 -13.63 10.86
C SER A 144 -4.00 -13.69 10.37
N TYR A 145 -3.18 -12.73 10.78
CA TYR A 145 -1.79 -12.65 10.35
C TYR A 145 -0.97 -13.85 10.86
N ALA A 146 -0.38 -14.62 9.94
CA ALA A 146 0.27 -15.90 10.24
C ALA A 146 1.43 -15.81 11.26
N TYR A 147 2.01 -14.61 11.44
CA TYR A 147 3.16 -14.38 12.31
C TYR A 147 2.87 -13.45 13.50
N GLY A 148 1.61 -13.20 13.85
CA GLY A 148 1.26 -12.39 15.02
C GLY A 148 -0.10 -11.71 14.91
N ILE A 149 -0.27 -10.61 15.65
CA ILE A 149 -1.44 -9.73 15.50
C ILE A 149 -0.98 -8.52 14.69
N GLY A 150 -1.55 -8.39 13.49
CA GLY A 150 -1.33 -7.25 12.61
C GLY A 150 -2.06 -6.01 13.11
N LEU A 151 -1.49 -4.85 12.87
CA LEU A 151 -2.13 -3.55 13.08
C LEU A 151 -1.96 -2.72 11.81
N HIS A 152 -3.07 -2.32 11.20
CA HIS A 152 -3.07 -1.36 10.10
C HIS A 152 -3.49 0.01 10.63
N VAL A 153 -2.66 1.02 10.40
CA VAL A 153 -2.86 2.38 10.88
C VAL A 153 -3.00 3.34 9.69
N ILE A 154 -4.03 4.18 9.73
CA ILE A 154 -4.18 5.32 8.82
C ILE A 154 -4.10 6.60 9.65
N LEU A 155 -3.17 7.50 9.33
CA LEU A 155 -3.04 8.82 9.98
C LEU A 155 -3.09 9.98 9.00
N ASP A 156 -3.70 11.09 9.41
CA ASP A 156 -3.75 12.32 8.63
C ASP A 156 -2.51 13.20 8.88
N VAL A 157 -1.39 12.77 8.32
CA VAL A 157 -0.09 13.45 8.37
C VAL A 157 0.52 13.57 6.97
N ASP A 158 1.33 14.59 6.75
CA ASP A 158 2.00 14.82 5.45
C ASP A 158 3.08 13.79 5.16
N VAL A 159 3.79 13.33 6.19
CA VAL A 159 4.86 12.32 6.12
C VAL A 159 4.78 11.39 7.31
N ILE A 160 5.15 10.13 7.08
CA ILE A 160 5.38 9.14 8.13
C ILE A 160 6.83 9.28 8.57
N ASP A 161 7.02 9.98 9.68
CA ASP A 161 8.30 10.11 10.37
C ASP A 161 8.24 9.44 11.75
N ARG A 162 9.35 9.53 12.48
CA ARG A 162 9.45 8.99 13.83
C ARG A 162 8.39 9.58 14.78
N ILE A 163 8.11 10.88 14.67
CA ILE A 163 7.18 11.57 15.57
C ILE A 163 5.76 11.06 15.32
N ALA A 164 5.35 10.92 14.06
CA ALA A 164 4.06 10.37 13.67
C ALA A 164 3.86 8.95 14.21
N ILE A 165 4.89 8.09 14.09
CA ILE A 165 4.83 6.71 14.60
C ILE A 165 4.72 6.68 16.13
N GLU A 166 5.52 7.46 16.85
CA GLU A 166 5.48 7.50 18.31
C GLU A 166 4.13 8.02 18.85
N GLN A 167 3.55 9.01 18.16
CA GLN A 167 2.20 9.52 18.45
C GLN A 167 1.12 8.47 18.18
N ALA A 168 1.20 7.77 17.04
CA ALA A 168 0.28 6.68 16.70
C ALA A 168 0.26 5.59 17.77
N ILE A 169 1.44 5.16 18.23
CA ILE A 169 1.60 4.15 19.28
C ILE A 169 0.97 4.63 20.59
N THR A 170 1.22 5.90 20.94
CA THR A 170 0.68 6.48 22.18
C THR A 170 -0.84 6.52 22.14
N GLN A 171 -1.43 7.03 21.06
CA GLN A 171 -2.87 7.08 20.87
C GLN A 171 -3.51 5.69 20.84
N PHE A 172 -2.90 4.72 20.14
CA PHE A 172 -3.40 3.36 20.08
C PHE A 172 -3.45 2.71 21.47
N ARG A 173 -2.45 2.96 22.32
CA ARG A 173 -2.43 2.52 23.72
C ARG A 173 -3.48 3.22 24.57
N GLU A 174 -3.68 4.52 24.39
CA GLU A 174 -4.69 5.29 25.14
C GLU A 174 -6.12 4.81 24.85
N ILE A 175 -6.38 4.38 23.61
CA ILE A 175 -7.67 3.81 23.19
C ILE A 175 -7.83 2.35 23.65
N GLY A 176 -6.77 1.73 24.18
CA GLY A 176 -6.80 0.38 24.74
C GLY A 176 -6.45 -0.73 23.74
N GLU A 177 -5.64 -0.42 22.72
CA GLU A 177 -5.11 -1.39 21.75
C GLU A 177 -6.21 -2.17 21.00
N THR A 178 -7.23 -1.45 20.53
CA THR A 178 -8.42 -1.99 19.86
C THR A 178 -8.71 -1.26 18.55
N ASP A 179 -9.62 -1.81 17.75
CA ASP A 179 -10.10 -1.15 16.54
C ASP A 179 -10.68 0.22 16.84
N TRP A 180 -10.36 1.20 16.01
CA TRP A 180 -10.86 2.56 16.11
C TRP A 180 -10.93 3.22 14.75
N GLN A 181 -11.88 4.14 14.60
CA GLN A 181 -12.01 4.98 13.43
C GLN A 181 -12.42 6.39 13.87
N ALA A 182 -11.80 7.40 13.26
CA ALA A 182 -12.20 8.79 13.48
C ALA A 182 -13.66 9.01 13.03
N ALA A 183 -14.42 9.75 13.84
CA ALA A 183 -15.83 10.02 13.57
C ALA A 183 -16.04 10.84 12.29
N ASN A 184 -15.12 11.77 11.99
CA ASN A 184 -15.13 12.57 10.79
C ASN A 184 -14.08 12.04 9.80
N PRO A 185 -14.37 12.04 8.50
CA PRO A 185 -13.37 11.72 7.49
C PRO A 185 -12.31 12.82 7.41
N VAL A 186 -11.17 12.45 6.84
CA VAL A 186 -10.11 13.40 6.44
C VAL A 186 -10.69 14.37 5.41
N ALA A 187 -10.45 15.66 5.62
CA ALA A 187 -11.01 16.70 4.78
C ALA A 187 -10.46 16.61 3.34
N ARG A 188 -11.31 16.85 2.33
CA ARG A 188 -10.96 16.65 0.91
C ARG A 188 -9.74 17.47 0.49
N GLU A 189 -9.58 18.67 1.04
CA GLU A 189 -8.47 19.59 0.80
C GLU A 189 -7.11 19.06 1.30
N ARG A 190 -7.12 18.06 2.19
CA ARG A 190 -5.92 17.36 2.67
C ARG A 190 -5.58 16.13 1.84
N LEU A 191 -6.46 15.73 0.92
CA LEU A 191 -6.29 14.56 0.06
C LEU A 191 -5.83 14.97 -1.35
N PRO A 192 -5.08 14.10 -2.07
CA PRO A 192 -4.60 14.38 -3.42
C PRO A 192 -5.70 14.72 -4.43
N VAL A 193 -5.39 15.56 -5.41
CA VAL A 193 -6.25 15.88 -6.56
C VAL A 193 -5.81 15.20 -7.86
N VAL A 194 -4.67 14.51 -7.81
CA VAL A 194 -4.08 13.72 -8.89
C VAL A 194 -3.76 12.30 -8.40
N SER A 195 -3.64 11.35 -9.31
CA SER A 195 -3.27 9.97 -8.99
C SER A 195 -1.84 9.88 -8.41
N GLU A 196 -1.52 8.78 -7.72
CA GLU A 196 -0.17 8.57 -7.17
C GLU A 196 0.89 8.60 -8.28
N LYS A 197 0.57 8.00 -9.42
CA LYS A 197 1.43 8.00 -10.61
C LYS A 197 1.73 9.41 -11.10
N GLU A 198 0.70 10.24 -11.27
CA GLU A 198 0.87 11.64 -11.72
C GLU A 198 1.68 12.47 -10.72
N ASP A 199 1.48 12.27 -9.42
CA ASP A 199 2.22 12.98 -8.37
C ASP A 199 3.69 12.55 -8.35
N LEU A 200 3.97 11.25 -8.47
CA LEU A 200 5.33 10.70 -8.56
C LEU A 200 6.07 11.14 -9.83
N GLU A 201 5.38 11.26 -10.96
CA GLU A 201 5.95 11.79 -12.21
C GLU A 201 6.38 13.26 -12.06
N SER A 202 5.72 14.04 -11.19
CA SER A 202 6.04 15.45 -10.96
C SER A 202 7.35 15.70 -10.21
N ILE A 203 7.80 14.73 -9.39
CA ILE A 203 9.02 14.84 -8.58
C ILE A 203 10.25 14.18 -9.22
N ASN A 204 10.06 13.45 -10.32
CA ASN A 204 11.13 12.79 -11.09
C ASN A 204 11.69 13.69 -12.22
N ILE A 205 11.49 15.01 -12.14
CA ILE A 205 11.94 16.04 -13.10
C ILE A 205 13.21 16.73 -12.62
#